data_AF-A0A9W6SXB3-F1
#
_entry.id   AF-A0A9W6SXB3-F1
#
_cell.length_a   1.000
_cell.length_b   1.000
_cell.length_c   1.000
_cell.angle_alpha   90.00
_cell.angle_beta   90.00
_cell.angle_gamma   90.00
#
_symmetry.space_group_name_H-M   'P 1'
#
loop_
_entity.id
_entity.type
_entity.pdbx_description
1 polymer ?
#
loop_
_entity_poly.entity_id
_entity_poly.type
_entity_poly.pdbx_seq_one_letter_code
_entity_poly.pdbx_strand_id
1 'polypeptide(L)'
;MTDSKEEVFLQFYNYDFDSNEQYVNGLQEVYKQFLFVKSDTDIEIKKDISKGIIDTSKIKDDEKDKLSMQAKVFFFCCETGNILELEDYKEWQKKYVKHQKLHEIEDKDGKDDKSQSQDQSVSSDPPYSSNYEELVDLIMNSKPIPGIKQIPDVVLDPNTASKHALNERKKPWERVKEQEAQEAKRHKQELEKANEAKTDQTEVLKDSEAKSSGEISVSVEDSSATTETKESKEESKEEFKEDS
;
A
#
# COMPACT_ATOMS: atom_id res chain seq x y z
N MET A 1 6.05 0.11 -10.53
CA MET A 1 6.48 0.41 -9.13
C MET A 1 6.14 -0.71 -8.16
N THR A 2 5.23 -1.64 -8.51
CA THR A 2 5.02 -2.90 -7.78
C THR A 2 6.15 -3.91 -7.99
N ASP A 3 6.87 -3.79 -9.11
CA ASP A 3 7.95 -4.71 -9.51
C ASP A 3 9.08 -4.78 -8.46
N SER A 4 9.39 -3.66 -7.81
CA SER A 4 10.42 -3.61 -6.77
C SER A 4 10.03 -4.39 -5.51
N LYS A 5 8.74 -4.41 -5.13
CA LYS A 5 8.27 -5.21 -3.99
C LYS A 5 8.22 -6.69 -4.33
N GLU A 6 7.78 -7.02 -5.55
CA GLU A 6 7.73 -8.40 -6.03
C GLU A 6 9.13 -9.04 -6.11
N GLU A 7 10.15 -8.27 -6.49
CA GLU A 7 11.55 -8.71 -6.46
C GLU A 7 12.00 -9.06 -5.04
N VAL A 8 11.66 -8.23 -4.04
CA VAL A 8 11.96 -8.52 -2.63
C VAL A 8 11.21 -9.78 -2.16
N PHE A 9 9.96 -9.99 -2.59
CA PHE A 9 9.22 -11.22 -2.28
C PHE A 9 9.84 -12.46 -2.91
N LEU A 10 10.34 -12.37 -4.14
CA LEU A 10 11.08 -13.45 -4.79
C LEU A 10 12.38 -13.76 -4.07
N GLN A 11 13.13 -12.74 -3.66
CA GLN A 11 14.34 -12.91 -2.87
C GLN A 11 14.02 -13.61 -1.54
N PHE A 12 12.99 -13.17 -0.83
CA PHE A 12 12.54 -13.80 0.42
C PHE A 12 12.10 -15.25 0.20
N TYR A 13 11.35 -15.54 -0.87
CA TYR A 13 10.87 -16.89 -1.18
C TYR A 13 12.03 -17.86 -1.49
N ASN A 14 13.04 -17.39 -2.19
CA ASN A 14 14.23 -18.18 -2.55
C ASN A 14 15.32 -18.15 -1.49
N TYR A 15 15.14 -17.40 -0.40
CA TYR A 15 16.14 -17.26 0.65
C TYR A 15 16.24 -18.56 1.46
N ASP A 16 17.46 -19.07 1.61
CA ASP A 16 17.73 -20.24 2.43
C ASP A 16 17.97 -19.86 3.90
N PHE A 17 16.90 -19.93 4.68
CA PHE A 17 16.94 -19.65 6.12
C PHE A 17 17.62 -20.77 6.92
N ASP A 18 17.57 -22.02 6.45
CA ASP A 18 18.03 -23.17 7.22
C ASP A 18 19.56 -23.30 7.22
N SER A 19 20.21 -22.75 6.19
CA SER A 19 21.68 -22.64 6.15
C SER A 19 22.26 -21.61 7.13
N ASN A 20 21.47 -20.65 7.63
CA ASN A 20 21.97 -19.59 8.50
C ASN A 20 21.80 -19.94 10.00
N GLU A 21 22.91 -20.21 10.68
CA GLU A 21 22.92 -20.57 12.10
C GLU A 21 22.37 -19.47 13.02
N GLN A 22 22.58 -18.19 12.69
CA GLN A 22 22.08 -17.06 13.50
C GLN A 22 20.55 -17.05 13.52
N TYR A 23 19.94 -17.26 12.36
CA TYR A 23 18.49 -17.37 12.24
C TYR A 23 17.96 -18.59 13.00
N VAL A 24 18.57 -19.77 12.82
CA VAL A 24 18.10 -21.01 13.47
C VAL A 24 18.17 -20.89 15.00
N ASN A 25 19.29 -20.37 15.53
CA ASN A 25 19.45 -20.13 16.97
C ASN A 25 18.47 -19.07 17.48
N GLY A 26 18.28 -17.98 16.73
CA GLY A 26 17.29 -16.95 17.05
C GLY A 26 15.87 -17.50 17.09
N LEU A 27 15.49 -18.34 16.12
CA LEU A 27 14.18 -18.97 16.07
C LEU A 27 13.95 -19.90 17.28
N GLN A 28 14.96 -20.67 17.67
CA GLN A 28 14.89 -21.49 18.88
C GLN A 28 14.64 -20.61 20.10
N GLU A 29 15.33 -19.48 20.24
CA GLU A 29 15.13 -18.57 21.36
C GLU A 29 13.73 -17.95 21.37
N VAL A 30 13.18 -17.59 20.21
CA VAL A 30 11.80 -17.14 20.07
C VAL A 30 10.81 -18.21 20.55
N TYR A 31 11.04 -19.49 20.24
CA TYR A 31 10.22 -20.58 20.76
C TYR A 31 10.33 -20.75 22.27
N LYS A 32 11.54 -20.66 22.84
CA LYS A 32 11.72 -20.73 24.30
C LYS A 32 11.01 -19.59 25.00
N GLN A 33 11.14 -18.37 24.48
CA GLN A 33 10.49 -17.18 25.02
C GLN A 33 8.97 -17.30 24.94
N PHE A 34 8.44 -17.83 23.84
CA PHE A 34 7.01 -18.10 23.71
C PHE A 34 6.52 -19.12 24.74
N LEU A 35 7.26 -20.21 24.95
CA LEU A 35 6.94 -21.18 25.99
C LEU A 35 6.99 -20.57 27.39
N PHE A 36 7.95 -19.69 27.65
CA PHE A 36 8.04 -18.96 28.91
C PHE A 36 6.80 -18.11 29.16
N VAL A 37 6.36 -17.32 28.17
CA VAL A 37 5.12 -16.53 28.27
C VAL A 37 3.90 -17.43 28.43
N LYS A 38 3.86 -18.58 27.74
CA LYS A 38 2.76 -19.54 27.86
C LYS A 38 2.73 -20.23 29.23
N SER A 39 3.89 -20.38 29.87
CA SER A 39 4.01 -20.98 31.20
C SER A 39 3.37 -20.16 32.32
N ASP A 40 3.19 -18.86 32.13
CA ASP A 40 2.42 -18.05 33.08
C ASP A 40 0.93 -18.42 33.06
N THR A 41 0.45 -18.94 31.93
CA THR A 41 -0.94 -19.36 31.74
C THR A 41 -1.15 -20.86 31.98
N ASP A 42 -0.15 -21.69 31.64
CA ASP A 42 -0.23 -23.14 31.68
C ASP A 42 0.70 -23.73 32.75
N ILE A 43 0.08 -24.41 33.72
CA ILE A 43 0.73 -25.01 34.88
C ILE A 43 1.66 -26.17 34.46
N GLU A 44 1.31 -26.93 33.43
CA GLU A 44 2.14 -28.07 32.97
C GLU A 44 3.45 -27.58 32.37
N ILE A 45 3.35 -26.58 31.47
CA ILE A 45 4.51 -25.94 30.85
C ILE A 45 5.41 -25.31 31.93
N LYS A 46 4.82 -24.63 32.92
CA LYS A 46 5.56 -24.05 34.04
C LYS A 46 6.37 -25.06 34.83
N LYS A 47 5.77 -26.23 35.10
CA LYS A 47 6.43 -27.30 35.84
C LYS A 47 7.62 -27.87 35.06
N ASP A 48 7.50 -28.00 33.75
CA ASP A 48 8.57 -28.53 32.90
C ASP A 48 9.72 -27.53 32.72
N ILE A 49 9.40 -26.24 32.53
CA ILE A 49 10.41 -25.18 32.52
C ILE A 49 11.15 -25.12 33.86
N SER A 50 10.45 -25.26 34.99
CA SER A 50 11.11 -25.27 36.32
C SER A 50 12.08 -26.44 36.52
N LYS A 51 11.92 -27.53 35.76
CA LYS A 51 12.82 -28.68 35.75
C LYS A 51 13.94 -28.55 34.71
N GLY A 52 13.98 -27.44 33.96
CA GLY A 52 14.95 -27.19 32.90
C GLY A 52 14.65 -27.93 31.60
N ILE A 53 13.42 -28.46 31.41
CA ILE A 53 13.02 -29.17 30.20
C ILE A 53 12.27 -28.18 29.30
N ILE A 54 12.89 -27.75 28.21
CA ILE A 54 12.25 -26.87 27.22
C ILE A 54 11.93 -27.68 25.97
N ASP A 55 10.76 -28.31 25.96
CA ASP A 55 10.28 -29.07 24.82
C ASP A 55 9.58 -28.14 23.83
N THR A 56 10.30 -27.69 22.79
CA THR A 56 9.71 -26.91 21.69
C THR A 56 8.62 -27.68 20.92
N SER A 57 8.56 -29.00 21.07
CA SER A 57 7.54 -29.88 20.50
C SER A 57 6.16 -29.76 21.15
N LYS A 58 6.04 -29.12 22.33
CA LYS A 58 4.75 -28.87 22.98
C LYS A 58 3.99 -27.67 22.39
N ILE A 59 4.66 -26.88 21.53
CA ILE A 59 4.04 -25.77 20.81
C ILE A 59 3.15 -26.36 19.71
N LYS A 60 1.95 -25.80 19.54
CA LYS A 60 1.05 -26.22 18.46
C LYS A 60 1.68 -25.89 17.11
N ASP A 61 1.53 -26.78 16.12
CA ASP A 61 2.09 -26.58 14.78
C ASP A 61 1.67 -25.23 14.16
N ASP A 62 0.38 -24.85 14.29
CA ASP A 62 -0.12 -23.55 13.79
C ASP A 62 0.60 -22.33 14.42
N GLU A 63 0.97 -22.41 15.70
CA GLU A 63 1.69 -21.34 16.40
C GLU A 63 3.14 -21.31 15.97
N LYS A 64 3.73 -22.50 15.83
CA LYS A 64 5.12 -22.69 15.38
C LYS A 64 5.35 -22.12 13.99
N ASP A 65 4.40 -22.32 13.08
CA ASP A 65 4.43 -21.77 11.71
C ASP A 65 4.30 -20.25 11.68
N LYS A 66 3.48 -19.68 12.56
CA LYS A 66 3.36 -18.21 12.69
C LYS A 66 4.65 -17.60 13.21
N LEU A 67 5.20 -18.17 14.28
CA LEU A 67 6.44 -17.70 14.89
C LEU A 67 7.62 -17.86 13.92
N SER A 68 7.70 -18.97 13.19
CA SER A 68 8.73 -19.15 12.17
C SER A 68 8.60 -18.11 11.06
N MET A 69 7.41 -17.90 10.51
CA MET A 69 7.21 -16.92 9.46
C MET A 69 7.54 -15.50 9.93
N GLN A 70 7.12 -15.12 11.15
CA GLN A 70 7.45 -13.82 11.73
C GLN A 70 8.96 -13.64 11.93
N ALA A 71 9.64 -14.67 12.43
CA ALA A 71 11.10 -14.65 12.60
C ALA A 71 11.82 -14.56 11.25
N LYS A 72 11.35 -15.28 10.21
CA LYS A 72 11.91 -15.20 8.85
C LYS A 72 11.84 -13.78 8.32
N VAL A 73 10.66 -13.15 8.41
CA VAL A 73 10.46 -11.78 7.95
C VAL A 73 11.32 -10.81 8.72
N PHE A 74 11.34 -10.91 10.05
CA PHE A 74 12.18 -10.05 10.88
C PHE A 74 13.66 -10.18 10.50
N PHE A 75 14.17 -11.40 10.41
CA PHE A 75 15.56 -11.67 10.06
C PHE A 75 15.92 -11.15 8.68
N PHE A 76 15.09 -11.44 7.67
CA PHE A 76 15.32 -10.98 6.30
C PHE A 76 15.30 -9.46 6.18
N CYS A 77 14.37 -8.79 6.88
CA CYS A 77 14.32 -7.32 6.93
C CYS A 77 15.58 -6.75 7.61
N CYS A 78 16.08 -7.39 8.66
CA CYS A 78 17.32 -6.99 9.32
C CYS A 78 18.56 -7.16 8.42
N GLU A 79 18.63 -8.24 7.66
CA GLU A 79 19.80 -8.54 6.81
C GLU A 79 19.84 -7.67 5.54
N THR A 80 18.71 -7.54 4.86
CA THR A 80 18.64 -6.87 3.56
C THR A 80 18.30 -5.38 3.66
N GLY A 81 17.80 -4.92 4.81
CA GLY A 81 17.27 -3.57 4.99
C GLY A 81 15.96 -3.31 4.24
N ASN A 82 15.38 -4.32 3.58
CA ASN A 82 14.11 -4.20 2.89
C ASN A 82 12.95 -4.29 3.87
N ILE A 83 11.85 -3.61 3.56
CA ILE A 83 10.62 -3.66 4.35
C ILE A 83 9.67 -4.66 3.70
N LEU A 84 9.43 -5.77 4.39
CA LEU A 84 8.52 -6.83 3.94
C LEU A 84 7.36 -6.96 4.93
N GLU A 85 6.13 -6.93 4.40
CA GLU A 85 4.91 -7.14 5.16
C GLU A 85 4.40 -8.57 4.96
N LEU A 86 4.07 -9.24 6.07
CA LEU A 86 3.69 -10.65 6.09
C LEU A 86 2.42 -10.93 5.27
N GLU A 87 1.43 -10.05 5.34
CA GLU A 87 0.14 -10.26 4.67
C GLU A 87 0.27 -10.05 3.16
N ASP A 88 0.96 -9.00 2.71
CA ASP A 88 1.27 -8.76 1.30
C ASP A 88 2.02 -9.94 0.68
N TYR A 89 3.04 -10.46 1.38
CA TYR A 89 3.80 -11.62 0.91
C TYR A 89 2.92 -12.87 0.78
N LYS A 90 2.03 -13.15 1.73
CA LYS A 90 1.11 -14.30 1.65
C LYS A 90 0.15 -14.17 0.46
N GLU A 91 -0.36 -12.96 0.20
CA GLU A 91 -1.21 -12.72 -0.96
C GLU A 91 -0.44 -12.93 -2.26
N TRP A 92 0.78 -12.40 -2.34
CA TRP A 92 1.67 -12.60 -3.47
C TRP A 92 1.99 -14.08 -3.67
N GLN A 93 2.33 -14.82 -2.60
CA GLN A 93 2.64 -16.25 -2.66
C GLN A 93 1.46 -17.07 -3.21
N LYS A 94 0.23 -16.77 -2.78
CA LYS A 94 -0.99 -17.41 -3.32
C LYS A 94 -1.15 -17.15 -4.82
N LYS A 95 -0.91 -15.90 -5.27
CA LYS A 95 -0.96 -15.53 -6.69
C LYS A 95 0.15 -16.24 -7.47
N TYR A 96 1.37 -16.24 -6.95
CA TYR A 96 2.55 -16.82 -7.57
C TYR A 96 2.40 -18.33 -7.79
N VAL A 97 1.97 -19.08 -6.76
CA VAL A 97 1.70 -20.53 -6.88
C VAL A 97 0.57 -20.81 -7.88
N LYS A 98 -0.48 -19.97 -7.90
CA LYS A 98 -1.57 -20.10 -8.88
C LYS A 98 -1.06 -19.90 -10.31
N HIS A 99 -0.20 -18.91 -10.53
CA HIS A 99 0.41 -18.66 -11.84
C HIS A 99 1.39 -19.78 -12.25
N GLN A 100 2.21 -20.27 -11.33
CA GLN A 100 3.16 -21.35 -11.61
C GLN A 100 2.43 -22.66 -11.96
N LYS A 101 1.35 -22.98 -11.23
CA LYS A 101 0.52 -24.16 -11.49
C LYS A 101 -0.22 -24.09 -12.83
N LEU A 102 -0.51 -22.90 -13.33
CA LEU A 102 -1.06 -22.72 -14.67
C LEU A 102 0.02 -23.00 -15.74
N HIS A 103 1.25 -22.56 -15.51
CA HIS A 103 2.36 -22.78 -16.44
C HIS A 103 2.80 -24.26 -16.53
N GLU A 104 2.72 -25.01 -15.41
CA GLU A 104 3.08 -26.44 -15.39
C GLU A 104 2.09 -27.36 -16.15
N ILE A 105 0.91 -26.85 -16.53
CA ILE A 105 -0.04 -27.60 -17.36
C ILE A 105 0.32 -27.49 -18.86
N GLU A 106 1.05 -26.46 -19.28
CA GLU A 106 1.42 -26.26 -20.69
C GLU A 106 2.61 -27.14 -21.14
N ASP A 107 3.42 -27.65 -20.21
CA ASP A 107 4.63 -28.44 -20.53
C ASP A 107 4.43 -29.97 -20.49
N LYS A 108 3.19 -30.47 -20.28
CA LYS A 108 2.91 -31.92 -20.15
C LYS A 108 2.14 -32.57 -21.30
N ASP A 109 1.86 -31.88 -22.40
CA ASP A 109 1.25 -32.48 -23.60
C ASP A 109 2.21 -32.48 -24.80
N GLY A 110 3.45 -32.91 -24.55
CA GLY A 110 4.50 -33.05 -25.55
C GLY A 110 4.93 -34.50 -25.80
N LYS A 111 4.01 -35.46 -26.04
CA LYS A 111 4.36 -36.71 -26.77
C LYS A 111 3.18 -37.57 -27.27
N ASP A 112 3.10 -37.69 -28.60
CA ASP A 112 2.60 -38.81 -29.43
C ASP A 112 1.15 -39.34 -29.24
N ASP A 113 0.22 -38.94 -30.12
CA ASP A 113 -0.31 -39.88 -31.14
C ASP A 113 -1.07 -39.17 -32.28
N LYS A 114 -0.92 -39.75 -33.47
CA LYS A 114 -1.24 -39.22 -34.80
C LYS A 114 -2.60 -39.73 -35.25
N SER A 115 -3.55 -38.86 -35.60
CA SER A 115 -4.52 -39.13 -36.67
C SER A 115 -5.17 -37.88 -37.27
N GLN A 116 -5.20 -37.91 -38.60
CA GLN A 116 -5.63 -36.93 -39.59
C GLN A 116 -6.97 -36.22 -39.32
N SER A 117 -7.05 -34.94 -39.68
CA SER A 117 -7.91 -34.44 -40.78
C SER A 117 -7.58 -32.98 -41.11
N GLN A 118 -7.45 -32.70 -42.41
CA GLN A 118 -7.19 -31.39 -43.00
C GLN A 118 -8.40 -30.44 -42.84
N ASP A 119 -8.17 -29.16 -42.57
CA ASP A 119 -8.35 -28.10 -43.56
C ASP A 119 -7.63 -26.82 -43.13
N GLN A 120 -7.11 -26.08 -44.11
CA GLN A 120 -6.25 -24.92 -43.94
C GLN A 120 -7.04 -23.62 -43.72
N SER A 121 -6.60 -22.80 -42.76
CA SER A 121 -6.36 -21.39 -43.05
C SER A 121 -5.19 -20.89 -42.21
N VAL A 122 -4.21 -20.35 -42.91
CA VAL A 122 -2.97 -19.77 -42.36
C VAL A 122 -3.25 -18.35 -41.91
N SER A 123 -3.43 -18.14 -40.61
CA SER A 123 -3.23 -16.84 -39.96
C SER A 123 -2.01 -16.97 -39.04
N SER A 124 -1.04 -16.07 -39.20
CA SER A 124 0.22 -16.04 -38.43
C SER A 124 0.03 -15.55 -36.99
N ASP A 125 -1.07 -15.95 -36.35
CA ASP A 125 -1.37 -15.60 -34.98
C ASP A 125 -1.02 -16.77 -34.07
N PRO A 126 -0.51 -16.51 -32.86
CA PRO A 126 -0.25 -17.56 -31.89
C PRO A 126 -1.51 -18.39 -31.65
N PRO A 127 -1.39 -19.70 -31.39
CA PRO A 127 -2.54 -20.55 -31.12
C PRO A 127 -3.36 -19.94 -29.97
N TYR A 128 -4.66 -19.83 -30.18
CA TYR A 128 -5.55 -19.31 -29.15
C TYR A 128 -5.55 -20.26 -27.96
N SER A 129 -5.73 -19.72 -26.74
CA SER A 129 -5.81 -20.56 -25.56
C SER A 129 -7.06 -21.46 -25.63
N SER A 130 -6.99 -22.65 -25.02
CA SER A 130 -8.09 -23.65 -25.08
C SER A 130 -9.44 -23.08 -24.61
N ASN A 131 -9.42 -22.13 -23.67
CA ASN A 131 -10.63 -21.42 -23.23
C ASN A 131 -11.26 -20.56 -24.34
N TYR A 132 -10.44 -19.89 -25.15
CA TYR A 132 -10.96 -19.09 -26.26
C TYR A 132 -11.54 -19.98 -27.36
N GLU A 133 -10.90 -21.11 -27.67
CA GLU A 133 -11.40 -22.08 -28.66
C GLU A 133 -12.76 -22.65 -28.23
N GLU A 134 -12.90 -23.04 -26.96
CA GLU A 134 -14.18 -23.49 -26.40
C GLU A 134 -15.29 -22.41 -26.51
N LEU A 135 -14.95 -21.15 -26.25
CA LEU A 135 -15.90 -20.04 -26.37
C LEU A 135 -16.30 -19.80 -27.83
N VAL A 136 -15.35 -19.84 -28.76
CA VAL A 136 -15.62 -19.70 -30.20
C VAL A 136 -16.52 -20.85 -30.66
N ASP A 137 -16.26 -22.08 -30.22
CA ASP A 137 -17.12 -23.23 -30.52
C ASP A 137 -18.53 -23.05 -29.97
N LEU A 138 -18.69 -22.53 -28.75
CA LEU A 138 -20.01 -22.23 -28.20
C LEU A 138 -20.73 -21.18 -29.04
N ILE A 139 -20.04 -20.14 -29.51
CA ILE A 139 -20.60 -19.08 -30.35
C ILE A 139 -20.97 -19.61 -31.75
N MET A 140 -20.05 -20.31 -32.41
CA MET A 140 -20.24 -20.84 -33.77
C MET A 140 -21.35 -21.89 -33.81
N ASN A 141 -21.49 -22.68 -32.75
CA ASN A 141 -22.57 -23.67 -32.62
C ASN A 141 -23.85 -23.10 -32.01
N SER A 142 -23.93 -21.79 -31.74
CA SER A 142 -25.07 -21.12 -31.09
C SER A 142 -25.51 -21.76 -29.76
N LYS A 143 -24.55 -22.36 -29.04
CA LYS A 143 -24.80 -22.97 -27.72
C LYS A 143 -24.94 -21.86 -26.67
N PRO A 144 -25.82 -22.02 -25.68
CA PRO A 144 -25.98 -21.03 -24.62
C PRO A 144 -24.68 -20.92 -23.81
N ILE A 145 -24.18 -19.69 -23.68
CA ILE A 145 -22.98 -19.41 -22.88
C ILE A 145 -23.33 -19.61 -21.39
N PRO A 146 -22.58 -20.43 -20.66
CA PRO A 146 -22.86 -20.71 -19.25
C PRO A 146 -22.83 -19.42 -18.43
N GLY A 147 -23.82 -19.26 -17.54
CA GLY A 147 -23.92 -18.10 -16.64
C GLY A 147 -24.62 -16.87 -17.21
N ILE A 148 -24.93 -16.82 -18.51
CA ILE A 148 -25.69 -15.72 -19.10
C ILE A 148 -27.19 -16.06 -19.06
N LYS A 149 -28.00 -15.14 -18.51
CA LYS A 149 -29.46 -15.25 -18.54
C LYS A 149 -29.97 -14.69 -19.86
N GLN A 150 -30.78 -15.47 -20.57
CA GLN A 150 -31.44 -15.00 -21.79
C GLN A 150 -32.42 -13.87 -21.43
N ILE A 151 -32.12 -12.65 -21.87
CA ILE A 151 -33.04 -11.53 -21.77
C ILE A 151 -34.00 -11.66 -22.95
N PRO A 152 -35.32 -11.75 -22.73
CA PRO A 152 -36.28 -11.74 -23.83
C PRO A 152 -36.27 -10.38 -24.51
N ASP A 153 -36.46 -10.35 -25.83
CA ASP A 153 -36.56 -9.12 -26.61
C ASP A 153 -37.91 -8.44 -26.30
N VAL A 154 -37.96 -7.79 -25.13
CA VAL A 154 -39.13 -7.08 -24.63
C VAL A 154 -38.79 -5.60 -24.63
N VAL A 155 -39.46 -4.86 -25.53
CA VAL A 155 -39.50 -3.41 -25.47
C VAL A 155 -40.35 -3.05 -24.24
N LEU A 156 -39.69 -2.67 -23.15
CA LEU A 156 -40.38 -2.14 -21.97
C LEU A 156 -41.07 -0.84 -22.35
N ASP A 157 -42.36 -0.71 -22.05
CA ASP A 157 -43.11 0.50 -22.36
C ASP A 157 -42.45 1.72 -21.70
N PRO A 158 -42.23 2.84 -22.43
CA PRO A 158 -41.59 4.03 -21.87
C PRO A 158 -42.38 4.65 -20.71
N ASN A 159 -43.65 4.26 -20.55
CA ASN A 159 -44.52 4.69 -19.46
C ASN A 159 -44.32 3.89 -18.16
N THR A 160 -43.73 2.69 -18.20
CA THR A 160 -43.41 1.87 -17.02
C THR A 160 -41.96 2.04 -16.55
N ALA A 161 -41.13 2.74 -17.34
CA ALA A 161 -39.78 3.08 -16.96
C ALA A 161 -39.76 4.05 -15.75
N SER A 162 -38.97 3.71 -14.73
CA SER A 162 -38.77 4.57 -13.56
C SER A 162 -38.01 5.84 -13.97
N LYS A 163 -38.49 6.99 -13.52
CA LYS A 163 -37.83 8.29 -13.74
C LYS A 163 -36.87 8.57 -12.59
N HIS A 164 -35.69 9.10 -12.90
CA HIS A 164 -34.76 9.55 -11.87
C HIS A 164 -35.38 10.72 -11.09
N ALA A 165 -35.64 10.52 -9.79
CA ALA A 165 -36.21 11.53 -8.90
C ALA A 165 -35.17 12.23 -8.03
N LEU A 166 -33.90 11.80 -8.10
CA LEU A 166 -32.83 12.36 -7.28
C LEU A 166 -32.11 13.47 -8.05
N ASN A 167 -31.62 14.47 -7.33
CA ASN A 167 -30.76 15.49 -7.93
C ASN A 167 -29.36 14.91 -8.15
N GLU A 168 -28.76 15.23 -9.30
CA GLU A 168 -27.40 14.80 -9.61
C GLU A 168 -26.41 15.33 -8.57
N ARG A 169 -25.54 14.45 -8.06
CA ARG A 169 -24.55 14.83 -7.08
C ARG A 169 -23.46 15.65 -7.78
N LYS A 170 -23.39 16.94 -7.46
CA LYS A 170 -22.33 17.84 -7.94
C LYS A 170 -20.96 17.25 -7.68
N LYS A 171 -20.12 17.26 -8.72
CA LYS A 171 -18.74 16.77 -8.66
C LYS A 171 -17.93 17.65 -7.70
N PRO A 172 -16.87 17.12 -7.07
CA PRO A 172 -16.07 17.89 -6.10
C PRO A 172 -15.56 19.21 -6.66
N TRP A 173 -15.16 19.24 -7.94
CA TRP A 173 -14.69 20.46 -8.62
C TRP A 173 -15.78 21.48 -8.92
N GLU A 174 -17.06 21.08 -8.95
CA GLU A 174 -18.19 22.01 -9.13
C GLU A 174 -18.53 22.73 -7.83
N ARG A 175 -18.26 22.09 -6.68
CA ARG A 175 -18.45 22.70 -5.35
C ARG A 175 -17.44 23.81 -5.11
N VAL A 176 -16.19 23.62 -5.54
CA VAL A 176 -15.13 24.62 -5.39
C VAL A 176 -15.46 25.89 -6.17
N LYS A 177 -15.90 25.76 -7.44
CA LYS A 177 -16.34 26.91 -8.25
C LYS A 177 -17.51 27.67 -7.64
N GLU A 178 -18.44 26.96 -7.00
CA GLU A 178 -19.60 27.58 -6.33
C GLU A 178 -19.19 28.33 -5.04
N GLN A 179 -18.20 27.80 -4.30
CA GLN A 179 -17.62 28.48 -3.14
C GLN A 179 -16.83 29.73 -3.54
N GLU A 180 -15.97 29.64 -4.55
CA GLU A 180 -15.21 30.79 -5.08
C GLU A 180 -16.15 31.90 -5.59
N ALA A 181 -17.23 31.53 -6.27
CA ALA A 181 -18.24 32.49 -6.73
C ALA A 181 -19.02 33.14 -5.57
N GLN A 182 -19.22 32.45 -4.45
CA GLN A 182 -19.87 33.01 -3.26
C GLN A 182 -18.92 33.94 -2.49
N GLU A 183 -17.65 33.57 -2.36
CA GLU A 183 -16.63 34.40 -1.71
C GLU A 183 -16.34 35.68 -2.50
N ALA A 184 -16.28 35.60 -3.83
CA ALA A 184 -16.13 36.77 -4.70
C ALA A 184 -17.31 37.76 -4.57
N LYS A 185 -18.54 37.25 -4.44
CA LYS A 185 -19.72 38.09 -4.19
C LYS A 185 -19.65 38.78 -2.82
N ARG A 186 -19.23 38.04 -1.80
CA ARG A 186 -19.12 38.56 -0.43
C ARG A 186 -18.03 39.63 -0.30
N HIS A 187 -16.87 39.40 -0.92
CA HIS A 187 -15.78 40.38 -0.97
C HIS A 187 -16.18 41.66 -1.72
N LYS A 188 -16.90 41.54 -2.84
CA LYS A 188 -17.43 42.70 -3.57
C LYS A 188 -18.41 43.52 -2.73
N GLN A 189 -19.29 42.85 -1.99
CA GLN A 189 -20.27 43.50 -1.11
C GLN A 189 -19.61 44.19 0.09
N GLU A 190 -18.49 43.65 0.59
CA GLU A 190 -17.72 44.23 1.70
C GLU A 190 -16.91 45.47 1.27
N LEU A 191 -16.34 45.45 0.06
CA LEU A 191 -15.69 46.61 -0.55
C LEU A 191 -16.66 47.77 -0.80
N GLU A 192 -17.88 47.46 -1.24
CA GLU A 192 -18.93 48.47 -1.46
C GLU A 192 -19.34 49.13 -0.12
N LYS A 193 -19.56 48.31 0.92
CA LYS A 193 -19.85 48.80 2.27
C LYS A 193 -18.70 49.64 2.87
N ALA A 194 -17.45 49.28 2.60
CA ALA A 194 -16.28 50.02 3.08
C ALA A 194 -16.09 51.37 2.39
N ASN A 195 -16.47 51.49 1.11
CA ASN A 195 -16.42 52.76 0.38
C ASN A 195 -17.55 53.71 0.81
N GLU A 196 -18.72 53.17 1.15
CA GLU A 196 -19.83 53.97 1.68
C GLU A 196 -19.48 54.58 3.05
N ALA A 197 -18.81 53.82 3.93
CA ALA A 197 -18.35 54.30 5.24
C ALA A 197 -17.22 55.36 5.18
N LYS A 198 -16.48 55.47 4.07
CA LYS A 198 -15.42 56.49 3.87
C LYS A 198 -15.95 57.83 3.34
N THR A 199 -17.15 57.87 2.76
CA THR A 199 -17.69 59.09 2.15
C THR A 199 -18.24 60.06 3.22
N ASP A 200 -18.63 59.59 4.40
CA ASP A 200 -19.14 60.43 5.49
C ASP A 200 -18.07 61.14 6.34
N GLN A 201 -16.77 60.89 6.14
CA GLN A 201 -15.68 61.49 6.96
C GLN A 201 -14.83 62.54 6.23
N THR A 202 -15.16 62.95 4.99
CA THR A 202 -14.40 63.95 4.22
C THR A 202 -15.11 65.29 3.99
N GLU A 203 -16.14 65.59 4.78
CA GLU A 203 -16.67 66.95 4.93
C GLU A 203 -16.67 67.35 6.40
N VAL A 204 -15.52 67.73 6.96
CA VAL A 204 -15.28 68.82 7.94
C VAL A 204 -13.76 68.81 8.18
N LEU A 205 -13.11 69.98 8.19
CA LEU A 205 -11.67 70.22 8.40
C LEU A 205 -10.78 70.30 7.14
N LYS A 206 -11.18 71.14 6.18
CA LYS A 206 -10.21 72.01 5.49
C LYS A 206 -10.15 73.31 6.27
N ASP A 207 -9.05 73.56 6.97
CA ASP A 207 -8.42 74.88 7.13
C ASP A 207 -7.23 74.79 8.12
N SER A 208 -6.19 75.57 7.82
CA SER A 208 -4.97 75.83 8.61
C SER A 208 -3.75 74.93 8.41
N GLU A 209 -3.12 75.12 7.26
CA GLU A 209 -1.68 74.97 7.03
C GLU A 209 -0.93 76.19 7.61
N ALA A 210 0.00 75.99 8.56
CA ALA A 210 1.29 76.70 8.62
C ALA A 210 2.12 76.36 9.89
N LYS A 211 3.37 75.92 9.64
CA LYS A 211 4.60 76.10 10.44
C LYS A 211 4.62 75.56 11.88
N SER A 212 5.46 74.56 12.11
CA SER A 212 6.66 74.74 12.96
C SER A 212 7.59 73.52 12.89
N SER A 213 8.85 73.82 12.65
CA SER A 213 10.03 72.95 12.65
C SER A 213 10.22 72.23 14.00
N GLY A 214 10.82 71.04 13.96
CA GLY A 214 11.30 70.35 15.15
C GLY A 214 11.93 69.00 14.79
N GLU A 215 13.25 69.00 14.69
CA GLU A 215 14.14 67.83 14.58
C GLU A 215 13.91 66.81 15.70
N ILE A 216 14.28 65.54 15.46
CA ILE A 216 14.78 64.47 16.38
C ILE A 216 14.65 63.14 15.57
N SER A 217 15.68 62.65 14.89
CA SER A 217 16.76 61.76 15.39
C SER A 217 16.27 60.49 16.11
N VAL A 218 16.45 59.30 15.50
CA VAL A 218 17.19 58.13 16.06
C VAL A 218 16.93 56.82 15.26
N SER A 219 18.05 56.26 14.78
CA SER A 219 18.50 54.85 14.67
C SER A 219 17.50 53.76 14.26
N VAL A 220 17.64 53.04 13.13
CA VAL A 220 18.67 52.06 12.71
C VAL A 220 19.01 51.07 13.82
N GLU A 221 18.52 49.83 13.72
CA GLU A 221 19.29 48.59 13.98
C GLU A 221 18.77 47.46 13.09
N ASP A 222 19.57 47.17 12.06
CA ASP A 222 19.64 45.90 11.34
C ASP A 222 20.40 44.90 12.22
N SER A 223 19.99 43.64 12.24
CA SER A 223 20.77 42.56 12.87
C SER A 223 20.57 41.26 12.11
N SER A 224 21.46 41.09 11.15
CA SER A 224 21.85 39.82 10.56
C SER A 224 22.95 39.15 11.41
N ALA A 225 22.85 37.84 11.65
CA ALA A 225 23.97 36.90 11.87
C ALA A 225 23.37 35.46 11.90
N THR A 226 23.65 34.49 11.03
CA THR A 226 24.88 33.78 10.59
C THR A 226 25.60 32.92 11.65
N THR A 227 26.10 31.76 11.15
CA THR A 227 26.99 30.71 11.73
C THR A 227 26.25 29.49 12.30
N GLU A 228 26.27 28.29 11.70
CA GLU A 228 27.36 27.38 11.25
C GLU A 228 28.14 26.79 12.44
N THR A 229 28.06 25.46 12.69
CA THR A 229 29.11 24.60 13.32
C THR A 229 28.76 23.10 13.21
N LYS A 230 29.56 22.38 12.40
CA LYS A 230 30.24 21.05 12.54
C LYS A 230 29.77 20.05 13.61
N GLU A 231 29.60 18.74 13.33
CA GLU A 231 30.50 17.67 12.81
C GLU A 231 31.66 17.26 13.74
N SER A 232 31.48 16.08 14.39
CA SER A 232 32.51 15.17 14.94
C SER A 232 31.74 13.99 15.59
N LYS A 233 31.64 12.79 15.02
CA LYS A 233 32.62 11.67 14.92
C LYS A 233 33.46 11.49 16.17
N GLU A 234 33.11 10.49 16.98
CA GLU A 234 34.01 9.89 17.96
C GLU A 234 33.83 8.36 17.96
N GLU A 235 34.98 7.70 17.91
CA GLU A 235 35.27 6.31 17.63
C GLU A 235 35.92 5.79 18.91
N SER A 236 35.31 4.79 19.57
CA SER A 236 35.90 4.18 20.77
C SER A 236 35.95 2.67 20.60
N LYS A 237 37.14 2.24 20.22
CA LYS A 237 37.66 0.87 20.22
C LYS A 237 38.16 0.57 21.64
N GLU A 238 37.63 -0.46 22.30
CA GLU A 238 38.24 -0.96 23.54
C GLU A 238 38.38 -2.48 23.47
N GLU A 239 39.65 -2.87 23.46
CA GLU A 239 40.22 -4.20 23.34
C GLU A 239 40.83 -4.50 24.72
N PHE A 240 40.39 -5.55 25.41
CA PHE A 240 41.08 -6.00 26.63
C PHE A 240 41.02 -7.53 26.82
N LYS A 241 42.10 -8.16 26.35
CA LYS A 241 42.94 -9.23 26.92
C LYS A 241 42.35 -10.44 27.66
N GLU A 242 42.79 -11.58 27.13
CA GLU A 242 43.21 -12.85 27.77
C GLU A 242 43.66 -12.73 29.24
N ASP A 243 43.24 -13.69 30.07
CA ASP A 243 44.20 -14.51 30.81
C ASP A 243 43.58 -15.84 31.31
N SER A 244 44.35 -16.91 31.10
CA SER A 244 44.38 -18.24 31.77
C SER A 244 43.21 -19.23 31.65
#